data_AF-A0A0T5ZII4-F1
#
_entry.id   AF-A0A0T5ZII4-F1
#
_cell.length_a   1.000
_cell.length_b   1.000
_cell.length_c   1.000
_cell.angle_alpha   90.00
_cell.angle_beta   90.00
_cell.angle_gamma   90.00
#
_symmetry.space_group_name_H-M   'P 1'
#
loop_
_entity.id
_entity.type
_entity.pdbx_description
1 polymer ?
#
loop_
_entity_poly.entity_id
_entity_poly.type
_entity_poly.pdbx_seq_one_letter_code
_entity_poly.pdbx_strand_id
1 'polypeptide(L)'
;MPIRSEMHAFRAEGQPIGTPTTSVLARELTRDAVLGGSRTGRVAMSRDPIGPRLELRARASDGHRAAIGDELAIDPRGPLEVDWRIVGGRGMTARVVSVRGPEVADAIESGDAQRTVRVDPPDGGRPLRDHLRLDVVAADGTLTELTNAIHLVPVSR
;
A
#
# COMPACT_ATOMS: atom_id res chain seq x y z
N MET A 1 -9.55 -11.09 26.40
CA MET A 1 -9.47 -12.42 25.77
C MET A 1 -8.89 -12.21 24.37
N PRO A 2 -7.66 -12.67 24.05
CA PRO A 2 -7.12 -12.48 22.71
C PRO A 2 -7.77 -13.51 21.79
N ILE A 3 -8.39 -13.05 20.71
CA ILE A 3 -8.80 -13.93 19.62
C ILE A 3 -7.51 -14.43 18.97
N ARG A 4 -7.16 -15.70 19.20
CA ARG A 4 -6.16 -16.39 18.38
C ARG A 4 -6.77 -16.54 16.99
N SER A 5 -6.36 -15.72 16.03
CA SER A 5 -6.68 -15.92 14.61
C SER A 5 -5.86 -17.11 14.09
N GLU A 6 -6.26 -18.33 14.43
CA GLU A 6 -5.89 -19.49 13.64
C GLU A 6 -6.86 -19.54 12.45
N MET A 7 -6.52 -18.78 11.41
CA MET A 7 -7.28 -18.78 10.17
C MET A 7 -6.91 -20.03 9.37
N HIS A 8 -7.56 -21.16 9.69
CA HIS A 8 -7.49 -22.34 8.85
C HIS A 8 -8.13 -22.02 7.50
N ALA A 9 -7.31 -21.87 6.45
CA ALA A 9 -7.83 -21.70 5.11
C ALA A 9 -8.52 -23.01 4.69
N PHE A 10 -9.86 -22.99 4.62
CA PHE A 10 -10.64 -24.06 4.02
C PHE A 10 -10.19 -24.26 2.57
N ARG A 11 -10.22 -25.48 2.04
CA ARG A 11 -9.78 -25.76 0.66
C ARG A 11 -10.95 -26.23 -0.20
N ALA A 12 -11.10 -25.66 -1.39
CA ALA A 12 -11.96 -26.16 -2.45
C ALA A 12 -11.06 -26.62 -3.61
N GLU A 13 -11.17 -27.88 -4.05
CA GLU A 13 -10.38 -28.44 -5.16
C GLU A 13 -8.85 -28.24 -5.02
N GLY A 14 -8.35 -28.26 -3.77
CA GLY A 14 -6.93 -28.07 -3.46
C GLY A 14 -6.45 -26.62 -3.37
N GLN A 15 -7.28 -25.63 -3.71
CA GLN A 15 -6.99 -24.21 -3.54
C GLN A 15 -7.50 -23.68 -2.19
N PRO A 16 -6.72 -22.89 -1.44
CA PRO A 16 -7.21 -22.18 -0.28
C PRO A 16 -8.37 -21.24 -0.66
N ILE A 17 -9.51 -21.38 0.02
CA ILE A 17 -10.63 -20.45 -0.09
C ILE A 17 -10.16 -19.08 0.37
N GLY A 18 -10.54 -18.06 -0.40
CA GLY A 18 -10.13 -16.69 -0.16
C GLY A 18 -8.85 -16.28 -0.88
N THR A 19 -8.26 -17.14 -1.71
CA THR A 19 -7.11 -16.79 -2.56
C THR A 19 -7.57 -16.48 -4.01
N PRO A 20 -7.21 -15.31 -4.59
CA PRO A 20 -6.57 -14.15 -3.95
C PRO A 20 -7.52 -13.41 -3.01
N THR A 21 -6.95 -12.64 -2.09
CA THR A 21 -7.72 -11.90 -1.07
C THR A 21 -7.68 -10.41 -1.36
N THR A 22 -8.83 -9.74 -1.24
CA THR A 22 -8.89 -8.27 -1.19
C THR A 22 -9.11 -7.82 0.24
N SER A 23 -8.16 -7.05 0.77
CA SER A 23 -8.31 -6.35 2.04
C SER A 23 -8.87 -4.96 1.79
N VAL A 24 -9.86 -4.54 2.59
CA VAL A 24 -10.45 -3.20 2.49
C VAL A 24 -10.18 -2.43 3.78
N LEU A 25 -9.56 -1.27 3.65
CA LEU A 25 -9.39 -0.34 4.76
C LEU A 25 -10.71 0.42 4.98
N ALA A 26 -11.41 0.02 6.03
CA ALA A 26 -12.68 0.60 6.45
C ALA A 26 -12.60 1.05 7.92
N ARG A 27 -13.42 2.04 8.29
CA ARG A 27 -13.49 2.56 9.68
C ARG A 27 -14.10 1.55 10.66
N GLU A 28 -14.93 0.65 10.15
CA GLU A 28 -15.67 -0.35 10.92
C GLU A 28 -15.99 -1.56 10.02
N LEU A 29 -16.27 -2.70 10.65
CA LEU A 29 -16.63 -3.94 9.94
C LEU A 29 -18.14 -4.00 9.68
N THR A 30 -18.64 -3.01 8.94
CA THR A 30 -20.04 -2.98 8.45
C THR A 30 -20.06 -3.06 6.93
N ARG A 31 -21.15 -3.56 6.36
CA ARG A 31 -21.31 -3.65 4.90
C ARG A 31 -21.06 -2.30 4.23
N ASP A 32 -21.66 -1.24 4.77
CA ASP A 32 -21.57 0.09 4.17
C ASP A 32 -20.17 0.69 4.27
N ALA A 33 -19.47 0.48 5.40
CA ALA A 33 -18.09 0.93 5.54
C ALA A 33 -17.13 0.18 4.61
N VAL A 34 -17.31 -1.14 4.45
CA VAL A 34 -16.52 -1.96 3.51
C VAL A 34 -16.79 -1.53 2.07
N LEU A 35 -18.06 -1.38 1.67
CA LEU A 35 -18.38 -0.90 0.33
C LEU A 35 -17.88 0.53 0.10
N GLY A 36 -17.94 1.40 1.12
CA GLY A 36 -17.40 2.75 1.08
C GLY A 36 -15.90 2.76 0.82
N GLY A 37 -15.12 2.02 1.62
CA GLY A 37 -13.67 1.91 1.43
C GLY A 37 -13.31 1.33 0.06
N SER A 38 -14.03 0.30 -0.39
CA SER A 38 -13.81 -0.28 -1.71
C SER A 38 -14.05 0.72 -2.85
N ARG A 39 -15.15 1.50 -2.79
CA ARG A 39 -15.47 2.52 -3.81
C ARG A 39 -14.46 3.66 -3.84
N THR A 40 -13.90 4.04 -2.69
CA THR A 40 -12.85 5.06 -2.62
C THR A 40 -11.46 4.48 -2.88
N GLY A 41 -11.35 3.23 -3.36
CA GLY A 41 -10.07 2.63 -3.68
C GLY A 41 -9.17 2.34 -2.48
N ARG A 42 -9.71 2.29 -1.25
CA ARG A 42 -8.97 1.94 -0.02
C ARG A 42 -8.81 0.42 0.10
N VAL A 43 -8.16 -0.18 -0.90
CA VAL A 43 -8.04 -1.63 -1.04
C VAL A 43 -6.59 -2.05 -1.19
N ALA A 44 -6.30 -3.27 -0.79
CA ALA A 44 -5.07 -4.00 -1.09
C ALA A 44 -5.43 -5.40 -1.57
N MET A 45 -4.56 -6.00 -2.38
CA MET A 45 -4.74 -7.35 -2.89
C MET A 45 -3.55 -8.23 -2.51
N SER A 46 -3.87 -9.40 -1.97
CA SER A 46 -2.92 -10.43 -1.59
C SER A 46 -3.04 -11.67 -2.46
N ARG A 47 -1.91 -12.32 -2.70
CA ARG A 47 -1.88 -13.71 -3.17
C ARG A 47 -2.34 -14.71 -2.11
N ASP A 48 -2.30 -14.37 -0.82
CA ASP A 48 -2.65 -15.30 0.25
C ASP A 48 -3.49 -14.60 1.34
N PRO A 49 -4.56 -15.23 1.86
CA PRO A 49 -5.41 -14.62 2.90
C PRO A 49 -4.71 -14.32 4.23
N ILE A 50 -3.55 -14.93 4.48
CA ILE A 50 -2.69 -14.67 5.64
C ILE A 50 -1.63 -13.60 5.33
N GLY A 51 -1.49 -13.22 4.05
CA GLY A 51 -0.41 -12.41 3.49
C GLY A 51 -0.08 -11.12 4.25
N PRO A 52 1.07 -10.50 3.91
CA PRO A 52 1.51 -9.30 4.60
C PRO A 52 0.42 -8.23 4.54
N ARG A 53 0.17 -7.53 5.65
CA ARG A 53 -0.77 -6.40 5.69
C ARG A 53 -0.03 -5.11 5.49
N LEU A 54 -0.54 -4.28 4.58
CA LEU A 54 0.13 -3.08 4.10
C LEU A 54 -0.64 -1.83 4.54
N GLU A 55 0.09 -0.84 5.04
CA GLU A 55 -0.37 0.53 5.15
C GLU A 55 0.60 1.43 4.38
N LEU A 56 0.04 2.36 3.61
CA LEU A 56 0.79 3.39 2.90
C LEU A 56 0.11 4.74 3.16
N ARG A 57 0.93 5.73 3.51
CA ARG A 57 0.54 7.13 3.67
C ARG A 57 1.58 8.03 3.02
N ALA A 58 1.14 9.18 2.56
CA ALA A 58 2.02 10.22 2.04
C ALA A 58 1.69 11.56 2.68
N ARG A 59 2.70 12.41 2.80
CA ARG A 59 2.61 13.79 3.27
C ARG A 59 3.32 14.71 2.29
N ALA A 60 2.62 15.75 1.86
CA ALA A 60 3.18 16.82 1.05
C ALA A 60 3.93 17.86 1.91
N SER A 61 4.78 18.67 1.27
CA SER A 61 5.59 19.69 1.94
C SER A 61 4.78 20.77 2.67
N ASP A 62 3.53 20.97 2.28
CA ASP A 62 2.57 21.87 2.93
C ASP A 62 1.86 21.24 4.15
N GLY A 63 2.15 19.97 4.44
CA GLY A 63 1.61 19.22 5.58
C GLY A 63 0.36 18.39 5.28
N HIS A 64 -0.26 18.52 4.10
CA HIS A 64 -1.40 17.69 3.72
C HIS A 64 -1.01 16.22 3.66
N ARG A 65 -1.97 15.34 3.98
CA ARG A 65 -1.75 13.89 4.09
C ARG A 65 -2.77 13.14 3.24
N ALA A 66 -2.35 12.00 2.71
CA ALA A 66 -3.19 11.07 1.99
C ALA A 66 -2.86 9.63 2.36
N ALA A 67 -3.83 8.73 2.22
CA ALA A 67 -3.64 7.29 2.27
C ALA A 67 -4.09 6.66 0.95
N ILE A 68 -3.97 5.34 0.84
CA ILE A 68 -4.37 4.59 -0.35
C ILE A 68 -5.80 4.97 -0.80
N GLY A 69 -6.00 5.16 -2.10
CA GLY A 69 -7.27 5.57 -2.68
C GLY A 69 -7.60 7.07 -2.57
N ASP A 70 -6.83 7.84 -1.79
CA ASP A 70 -6.99 9.30 -1.74
C ASP A 70 -6.18 10.00 -2.85
N GLU A 71 -6.54 11.25 -3.14
CA GLU A 71 -5.71 12.18 -3.91
C GLU A 71 -4.88 13.05 -2.96
N LEU A 72 -3.63 13.32 -3.34
CA LEU A 72 -2.74 14.24 -2.64
C LEU A 72 -2.32 15.36 -3.60
N ALA A 73 -2.69 16.59 -3.25
CA ALA A 73 -2.20 17.78 -3.90
C ALA A 73 -0.70 17.98 -3.57
N ILE A 74 0.15 18.20 -4.59
CA ILE A 74 1.61 18.31 -4.40
C ILE A 74 2.19 19.53 -5.11
N ASP A 75 3.20 20.17 -4.52
CA ASP A 75 4.12 21.05 -5.26
C ASP A 75 5.02 20.17 -6.13
N PRO A 76 5.04 20.34 -7.46
CA PRO A 76 5.90 19.56 -8.36
C PRO A 76 7.40 19.63 -8.07
N ARG A 77 7.83 20.56 -7.21
CA ARG A 77 9.23 20.71 -6.75
C ARG A 77 9.41 20.42 -5.26
N GLY A 78 8.32 20.15 -4.55
CA GLY A 78 8.32 19.86 -3.12
C GLY A 78 8.51 18.37 -2.86
N PRO A 79 9.36 17.98 -1.90
CA PRO A 79 9.52 16.59 -1.52
C PRO A 79 8.23 16.01 -0.92
N LEU A 80 8.08 14.70 -1.02
CA LEU A 80 7.06 13.92 -0.35
C LEU A 80 7.68 13.07 0.76
N GLU A 81 7.04 13.05 1.92
CA GLU A 81 7.33 12.08 2.97
C GLU A 81 6.35 10.91 2.80
N VAL A 82 6.88 9.70 2.66
CA VAL A 82 6.10 8.49 2.45
C VAL A 82 6.32 7.55 3.63
N ASP A 83 5.23 7.28 4.35
CA ASP A 83 5.21 6.34 5.45
C ASP A 83 4.61 5.03 4.98
N TRP A 84 5.29 3.93 5.28
CA TRP A 84 4.71 2.61 5.08
C TRP A 84 4.92 1.71 6.28
N ARG A 85 3.97 0.79 6.46
CA ARG A 85 4.01 -0.25 7.49
C ARG A 85 3.59 -1.57 6.86
N ILE A 86 4.33 -2.62 7.18
CA ILE A 86 4.08 -3.99 6.76
C ILE A 86 4.05 -4.88 7.99
N VAL A 87 3.03 -5.72 8.09
CA VAL A 87 2.92 -6.76 9.12
C VAL A 87 2.96 -8.13 8.44
N GLY A 88 3.91 -9.00 8.81
CA GLY A 88 4.01 -10.36 8.27
C GLY A 88 4.70 -10.50 6.90
N GLY A 89 5.88 -9.90 6.71
CA GLY A 89 6.62 -9.90 5.43
C GLY A 89 8.08 -10.41 5.49
N ARG A 90 8.48 -11.16 6.53
CA ARG A 90 9.88 -11.59 6.71
C ARG A 90 10.46 -12.24 5.45
N GLY A 91 11.64 -11.77 5.03
CA GLY A 91 12.35 -12.28 3.86
C GLY A 91 11.81 -11.79 2.52
N MET A 92 10.82 -10.89 2.52
CA MET A 92 10.30 -10.21 1.34
C MET A 92 10.92 -8.82 1.18
N THR A 93 10.62 -8.15 0.07
CA THR A 93 11.04 -6.78 -0.23
C THR A 93 9.82 -5.86 -0.34
N ALA A 94 9.79 -4.80 0.45
CA ALA A 94 8.85 -3.69 0.31
C ALA A 94 9.31 -2.75 -0.81
N ARG A 95 8.41 -2.33 -1.69
CA ARG A 95 8.70 -1.39 -2.77
C ARG A 95 7.67 -0.28 -2.81
N VAL A 96 8.12 0.97 -2.67
CA VAL A 96 7.29 2.13 -3.01
C VAL A 96 7.46 2.36 -4.50
N VAL A 97 6.36 2.30 -5.25
CA VAL A 97 6.35 2.33 -6.72
C VAL A 97 5.61 3.56 -7.22
N SER A 98 6.21 4.24 -8.19
CA SER A 98 5.62 5.33 -8.96
C SER A 98 5.47 4.98 -10.45
N VAL A 99 5.02 5.92 -11.28
CA VAL A 99 5.06 5.76 -12.76
C VAL A 99 6.48 5.51 -13.30
N ARG A 100 7.53 5.89 -12.55
CA ARG A 100 8.94 5.68 -12.94
C ARG A 100 9.47 4.30 -12.55
N GLY A 101 8.71 3.52 -11.79
CA GLY A 101 9.14 2.26 -11.19
C GLY A 101 9.38 2.36 -9.69
N PRO A 102 10.17 1.45 -9.09
CA PRO A 102 10.46 1.49 -7.65
C PRO A 102 11.31 2.71 -7.27
N GLU A 103 10.76 3.57 -6.42
CA GLU A 103 11.45 4.72 -5.83
C GLU A 103 12.27 4.29 -4.60
N VAL A 104 11.75 3.30 -3.87
CA VAL A 104 12.39 2.70 -2.69
C VAL A 104 12.21 1.20 -2.73
N ALA A 105 13.23 0.46 -2.33
CA ALA A 105 13.19 -0.99 -2.17
C ALA A 105 13.92 -1.42 -0.88
N ASP A 106 13.16 -1.90 0.10
CA ASP A 106 13.69 -2.25 1.42
C ASP A 106 13.42 -3.72 1.76
N ALA A 107 14.46 -4.42 2.21
CA ALA A 107 14.32 -5.78 2.71
C ALA A 107 13.58 -5.79 4.06
N ILE A 108 12.66 -6.73 4.22
CA ILE A 108 11.89 -6.93 5.45
C ILE A 108 12.59 -8.02 6.27
N GLU A 109 13.54 -7.61 7.10
CA GLU A 109 14.37 -8.54 7.89
C GLU A 109 13.62 -9.16 9.07
N SER A 110 12.82 -8.35 9.76
CA SER A 110 11.90 -8.75 10.83
C SER A 110 10.51 -9.08 10.28
N GLY A 111 9.70 -9.85 11.00
CA GLY A 111 8.31 -10.16 10.60
C GLY A 111 7.51 -8.93 10.19
N ASP A 112 7.67 -7.83 10.93
CA ASP A 112 7.03 -6.55 10.65
C ASP A 112 8.09 -5.50 10.31
N ALA A 113 7.73 -4.51 9.50
CA ALA A 113 8.58 -3.40 9.14
C ALA A 113 7.79 -2.09 9.04
N GLN A 114 8.45 -0.99 9.36
CA GLN A 114 7.91 0.36 9.19
C GLN A 114 9.04 1.30 8.81
N ARG A 115 8.81 2.17 7.82
CA ARG A 115 9.75 3.21 7.41
C ARG A 115 9.02 4.48 7.02
N THR A 116 9.76 5.57 7.14
CA THR A 116 9.44 6.87 6.58
C THR A 116 10.56 7.21 5.61
N VAL A 117 10.23 7.48 4.36
CA VAL A 117 11.20 7.76 3.30
C VAL A 117 10.84 9.06 2.60
N ARG A 118 11.87 9.78 2.15
CA ARG A 118 11.68 10.97 1.32
C ARG A 118 11.68 10.54 -0.14
N VAL A 119 10.64 10.91 -0.87
CA VAL A 119 10.52 10.71 -2.32
C VAL A 119 10.50 12.08 -2.98
N ASP A 120 11.38 12.29 -3.95
CA ASP A 120 11.36 13.52 -4.74
C ASP A 120 10.25 13.42 -5.81
N PRO A 121 9.51 14.51 -6.07
CA PRO A 121 8.40 14.51 -6.98
C PRO A 121 8.81 14.09 -8.41
N PRO A 122 7.87 13.53 -9.18
CA PRO A 122 8.10 13.15 -10.57
C PRO A 122 8.63 14.33 -11.41
N ASP A 123 9.73 14.10 -12.14
CA ASP A 123 10.27 14.93 -13.21
C ASP A 123 10.52 16.42 -12.92
N GLY A 124 11.18 16.76 -11.80
CA GLY A 124 11.86 18.06 -11.62
C GLY A 124 10.97 19.29 -11.79
N GLY A 125 9.65 19.16 -11.60
CA GLY A 125 8.68 20.24 -11.72
C GLY A 125 7.74 20.19 -12.94
N ARG A 126 7.73 19.12 -13.74
CA ARG A 126 6.69 18.92 -14.76
C ARG A 126 5.39 18.40 -14.12
N PRO A 127 4.22 19.00 -14.39
CA PRO A 127 2.97 18.51 -13.85
C PRO A 127 2.56 17.23 -14.58
N LEU A 128 2.94 16.08 -14.02
CA LEU A 128 2.42 14.78 -14.41
C LEU A 128 1.52 14.27 -13.29
N ARG A 129 0.37 13.70 -13.67
CA ARG A 129 -0.39 12.84 -12.75
C ARG A 129 0.47 11.63 -12.48
N ASP A 130 0.81 11.42 -11.22
CA ASP A 130 1.59 10.28 -10.76
C ASP A 130 0.80 9.55 -9.67
N HIS A 131 1.33 8.44 -9.18
CA HIS A 131 0.73 7.65 -8.15
C HIS A 131 1.81 7.00 -7.29
N LEU A 132 1.52 6.77 -6.01
CA LEU A 132 2.39 5.99 -5.14
C LEU A 132 1.66 4.74 -4.70
N ARG A 133 2.29 3.58 -4.88
CA ARG A 133 1.78 2.28 -4.44
C ARG A 133 2.83 1.56 -3.61
N LEU A 134 2.38 0.73 -2.68
CA LEU A 134 3.26 -0.16 -1.94
C LEU A 134 3.07 -1.58 -2.46
N ASP A 135 4.17 -2.16 -2.95
CA ASP A 135 4.26 -3.55 -3.39
C ASP A 135 5.11 -4.35 -2.39
N VAL A 136 4.76 -5.60 -2.16
CA VAL A 136 5.60 -6.56 -1.43
C VAL A 136 5.91 -7.73 -2.33
N VAL A 137 7.19 -8.02 -2.49
CA VAL A 137 7.71 -9.01 -3.44
C VAL A 137 8.50 -10.08 -2.70
N ALA A 138 8.23 -11.35 -3.01
CA ALA A 138 8.97 -12.48 -2.47
C ALA A 138 10.41 -12.53 -3.00
N ALA A 139 11.27 -13.35 -2.37
CA ALA A 139 12.68 -13.49 -2.74
C ALA A 139 12.89 -13.98 -4.19
N ASP A 140 11.92 -14.73 -4.73
CA ASP A 140 11.91 -15.19 -6.13
C ASP A 140 11.44 -14.12 -7.13
N GLY A 141 11.15 -12.91 -6.67
CA GLY A 141 10.66 -11.81 -7.49
C GLY A 141 9.14 -11.78 -7.69
N THR A 142 8.39 -12.71 -7.10
CA THR A 142 6.94 -12.75 -7.28
C THR A 142 6.22 -11.73 -6.40
N LEU A 143 5.32 -10.94 -6.99
CA LEU A 143 4.48 -9.96 -6.28
C LEU A 143 3.48 -10.66 -5.35
N THR A 144 3.61 -10.47 -4.04
CA THR A 144 2.78 -11.08 -2.99
C THR A 144 1.60 -10.22 -2.60
N GLU A 145 1.82 -8.92 -2.40
CA GLU A 145 0.80 -7.96 -2.04
C GLU A 145 1.02 -6.66 -2.81
N LEU A 146 -0.08 -5.97 -3.11
CA LEU A 146 -0.04 -4.58 -3.53
C LEU A 146 -1.20 -3.79 -2.91
N THR A 147 -0.97 -2.52 -2.60
CA THR A 147 -2.07 -1.58 -2.29
C THR A 147 -2.69 -1.04 -3.58
N ASN A 148 -3.86 -0.42 -3.51
CA ASN A 148 -4.20 0.61 -4.49
C ASN A 148 -3.33 1.85 -4.24
N ALA A 149 -3.27 2.76 -5.21
CA ALA A 149 -2.36 3.88 -5.15
C ALA A 149 -2.91 5.09 -4.37
N ILE A 150 -2.00 5.95 -3.91
CA ILE A 150 -2.23 7.36 -3.61
C ILE A 150 -2.05 8.12 -4.92
N HIS A 151 -3.04 8.91 -5.33
CA HIS A 151 -2.94 9.67 -6.58
C HIS A 151 -2.32 11.05 -6.32
N LEU A 152 -1.23 11.36 -7.02
CA LEU A 152 -0.52 12.62 -6.88
C LEU A 152 -1.03 13.62 -7.93
N VAL A 153 -1.54 14.75 -7.45
CA VAL A 153 -2.12 15.80 -8.29
C VAL A 153 -1.32 17.09 -8.14
N PRO A 154 -0.67 17.60 -9.20
CA PRO A 154 0.02 18.88 -9.16
C PRO A 154 -0.93 20.03 -8.81
N VAL A 155 -0.57 20.87 -7.84
CA VAL A 155 -1.27 22.16 -7.67
C VAL A 155 -0.90 23.08 -8.83
N SER A 156 -1.90 23.60 -9.54
CA SER A 156 -1.67 24.67 -10.52
C SER A 156 -1.25 25.93 -9.75
N ARG A 157 -0.07 26.47 -10.05
CA ARG A 157 0.34 27.80 -9.59
C ARG A 157 -0.31 28.88 -10.42
#